data_AF-H5YFX0-F1
#
_entry.id   AF-H5YFX0-F1
#
_cell.length_a   1.000
_cell.length_b   1.000
_cell.length_c   1.000
_cell.angle_alpha   90.00
_cell.angle_beta   90.00
_cell.angle_gamma   90.00
#
_symmetry.space_group_name_H-M   'P 1'
#
loop_
_entity.id
_entity.type
_entity.pdbx_description
1 polymer ?
#
loop_
_entity_poly.entity_id
_entity_poly.type
_entity_poly.pdbx_seq_one_letter_code
_entity_poly.pdbx_strand_id
1 'polypeptide(L)'
;MMRAIVLLHRWLGIAFCLLFAMWFATGIVMHFVPFPSLTESERFAGLVPLASAETRIAVADAIAASGIADATRVRLIQRSDGPVYVVAGPSRAGAVRASDGVDASVSSSEVALAIARDHARSRGLDAARAAIVARADYDQWSVPNGFDRHRPLFRVALGDAAATEVYVSSLTGEIVLDTTRNERTWNLVGSVLHWIYPTVLRSNWSLWDRVVWTLSLLALIAALLGAVLGLARIKPRGGLIGSPYRGWHALHHLIGLAAMVFVLTWIFSGWLSMDHGRLFSRGQLTSAESSVMNASPNWTAAPSLDRQPVSPLAREIEWFAFNGNLYRRDRTALAAQTLIRAGDAPRDGATGSLDVQEVERLTARLAAGCGVPSVLADNDNYPAQSTVPGAPVYRSYCGDLWFDIDGADGHLLQRLDSSRRAYRWFYGALHTLDFPVLVARPLLRDGLVVGLCALGFLFSITGIAIGWRRLVAMR
;
A
#
# COMPACT_ATOMS: atom_id res chain seq x y z
N MET A 1 22.52 18.61 34.64
CA MET A 1 21.68 18.48 33.42
C MET A 1 22.52 18.50 32.14
N MET A 2 23.25 19.57 31.81
CA MET A 2 24.05 19.66 30.55
C MET A 2 25.06 18.52 30.34
N ARG A 3 25.75 18.06 31.40
CA ARG A 3 26.69 16.92 31.31
C ARG A 3 26.00 15.62 30.85
N ALA A 4 24.78 15.37 31.32
CA ALA A 4 24.00 14.19 30.93
C ALA A 4 23.59 14.25 29.46
N ILE A 5 23.11 15.41 28.97
CA ILE A 5 22.76 15.63 27.56
C ILE A 5 23.97 15.36 26.66
N VAL A 6 25.15 15.88 27.02
CA VAL A 6 26.40 15.64 26.28
C VAL A 6 26.76 14.15 26.23
N LEU A 7 26.65 13.44 27.35
CA LEU A 7 26.97 12.01 27.41
C LEU A 7 25.95 11.18 26.61
N LEU A 8 24.66 11.44 26.77
CA LEU A 8 23.60 10.76 26.05
C LEU A 8 23.73 10.97 24.54
N HIS A 9 23.80 12.22 24.08
CA HIS A 9 23.95 12.51 22.66
C HIS A 9 25.24 11.89 22.08
N ARG A 10 26.34 11.87 22.84
CA ARG A 10 27.57 11.22 22.40
C ARG A 10 27.39 9.73 22.15
N TRP A 11 26.88 8.99 23.13
CA TRP A 11 26.78 7.53 23.02
C TRP A 11 25.66 7.10 22.07
N LEU A 12 24.51 7.75 22.13
CA LEU A 12 23.45 7.56 21.14
C LEU A 12 23.97 7.92 19.74
N GLY A 13 24.67 9.04 19.60
CA GLY A 13 25.21 9.51 18.33
C GLY A 13 26.17 8.53 17.67
N ILE A 14 26.99 7.78 18.43
CA ILE A 14 27.88 6.75 17.89
C ILE A 14 27.10 5.62 17.21
N ALA A 15 25.98 5.18 17.81
CA ALA A 15 25.16 4.13 17.23
C ALA A 15 24.27 4.67 16.09
N PHE A 16 23.58 5.78 16.35
CA PHE A 16 22.56 6.32 15.46
C PHE A 16 23.13 7.04 14.24
N CYS A 17 24.38 7.52 14.24
CA CYS A 17 24.95 8.11 13.02
C CYS A 17 25.07 7.10 11.88
N LEU A 18 25.33 5.83 12.16
CA LEU A 18 25.29 4.74 11.17
C LEU A 18 23.86 4.51 10.67
N LEU A 19 22.88 4.51 11.58
CA LEU A 19 21.48 4.32 11.23
C LEU A 19 20.94 5.48 10.38
N PHE A 20 21.24 6.73 10.74
CA PHE A 20 20.87 7.90 9.94
C PHE A 20 21.56 7.87 8.57
N ALA A 21 22.85 7.54 8.49
CA ALA A 21 23.53 7.39 7.21
C ALA A 21 22.85 6.34 6.33
N MET A 22 22.54 5.17 6.90
CA MET A 22 21.78 4.13 6.22
C MET A 22 20.42 4.66 5.75
N TRP A 23 19.60 5.24 6.63
CA TRP A 23 18.27 5.73 6.28
C TRP A 23 18.28 6.80 5.20
N PHE A 24 19.21 7.75 5.24
CA PHE A 24 19.30 8.76 4.18
C PHE A 24 19.72 8.16 2.83
N ALA A 25 20.68 7.22 2.83
CA ALA A 25 21.11 6.57 1.59
C ALA A 25 20.02 5.65 1.01
N THR A 26 19.42 4.80 1.83
CA THR A 26 18.36 3.86 1.42
C THR A 26 17.05 4.59 1.09
N GLY A 27 16.81 5.74 1.72
CA GLY A 27 15.69 6.64 1.43
C GLY A 27 15.72 7.18 -0.01
N ILE A 28 16.91 7.52 -0.52
CA ILE A 28 17.08 7.91 -1.92
C ILE A 28 16.73 6.74 -2.86
N VAL A 29 17.15 5.52 -2.53
CA VAL A 29 16.87 4.34 -3.36
C VAL A 29 15.37 4.06 -3.43
N MET A 30 14.68 4.01 -2.27
CA MET A 30 13.24 3.72 -2.24
C MET A 30 12.37 4.82 -2.87
N HIS A 31 12.90 6.05 -2.99
CA HIS A 31 12.23 7.13 -3.70
C HIS A 31 12.11 6.84 -5.21
N PHE A 32 13.10 6.16 -5.80
CA PHE A 32 13.12 5.83 -7.23
C PHE A 32 12.65 4.41 -7.55
N VAL A 33 12.88 3.46 -6.64
CA VAL A 33 12.47 2.07 -6.80
C VAL A 33 11.56 1.70 -5.64
N PRO A 34 10.22 1.81 -5.81
CA PRO A 34 9.28 1.43 -4.77
C PRO A 34 9.37 -0.07 -4.45
N PHE A 35 8.88 -0.45 -3.29
CA PHE A 35 8.74 -1.87 -2.94
C PHE A 35 7.81 -2.56 -3.96
N PRO A 36 8.14 -3.80 -4.41
CA PRO A 36 7.36 -4.44 -5.46
C PRO A 36 5.88 -4.57 -5.11
N SER A 37 5.02 -4.32 -6.08
CA SER A 37 3.58 -4.53 -5.97
C SER A 37 3.00 -4.81 -7.35
N LEU A 38 2.00 -5.68 -7.43
CA LEU A 38 1.23 -5.87 -8.65
C LEU A 38 0.27 -4.69 -8.83
N THR A 39 0.46 -3.90 -9.89
CA THR A 39 -0.46 -2.80 -10.19
C THR A 39 -1.78 -3.32 -10.78
N GLU A 40 -2.84 -2.53 -10.68
CA GLU A 40 -4.14 -2.91 -11.26
C GLU A 40 -4.09 -3.06 -12.78
N SER A 41 -3.27 -2.27 -13.47
CA SER A 41 -3.04 -2.40 -14.91
C SER A 41 -2.38 -3.73 -15.25
N GLU A 42 -1.38 -4.15 -14.47
CA GLU A 42 -0.70 -5.44 -14.64
C GLU A 42 -1.61 -6.62 -14.31
N ARG A 43 -2.35 -6.53 -13.19
CA ARG A 43 -3.34 -7.53 -12.79
C ARG A 43 -4.37 -7.73 -13.90
N PHE A 44 -4.96 -6.65 -14.42
CA PHE A 44 -6.00 -6.70 -15.43
C PHE A 44 -5.47 -7.14 -16.80
N ALA A 45 -4.28 -6.70 -17.20
CA ALA A 45 -3.60 -7.20 -18.41
C ALA A 45 -3.30 -8.71 -18.33
N GLY A 46 -3.14 -9.22 -17.10
CA GLY A 46 -3.04 -10.62 -16.74
C GLY A 46 -4.31 -11.46 -16.93
N LEU A 47 -5.47 -10.84 -17.13
CA LEU A 47 -6.75 -11.54 -17.29
C LEU A 47 -7.04 -11.85 -18.75
N VAL A 48 -7.67 -12.99 -18.99
CA VAL A 48 -8.19 -13.40 -20.30
C VAL A 48 -9.72 -13.31 -20.31
N PRO A 49 -10.35 -13.13 -21.50
CA PRO A 49 -11.80 -13.13 -21.61
C PRO A 49 -12.43 -14.44 -21.11
N LEU A 50 -13.63 -14.34 -20.54
CA LEU A 50 -14.40 -15.49 -20.06
C LEU A 50 -14.86 -16.36 -21.23
N ALA A 51 -14.65 -17.68 -21.15
CA ALA A 51 -15.08 -18.60 -22.18
C ALA A 51 -16.62 -18.64 -22.28
N SER A 52 -17.17 -18.36 -23.46
CA SER A 52 -18.62 -18.19 -23.67
C SER A 52 -19.42 -19.51 -23.65
N ALA A 53 -18.76 -20.66 -23.84
CA ALA A 53 -19.40 -21.96 -23.99
C ALA A 53 -19.45 -22.81 -22.70
N GLU A 54 -18.88 -22.30 -21.59
CA GLU A 54 -18.80 -23.06 -20.34
C GLU A 54 -20.07 -22.89 -19.50
N THR A 55 -20.61 -24.00 -19.01
CA THR A 55 -21.72 -24.01 -18.05
C THR A 55 -21.29 -23.35 -16.75
N ARG A 56 -22.16 -22.50 -16.20
CA ARG A 56 -21.91 -21.76 -14.95
C ARG A 56 -23.08 -21.97 -14.00
N ILE A 57 -22.79 -22.32 -12.75
CA ILE A 57 -23.76 -22.28 -11.66
C ILE A 57 -24.10 -20.82 -11.32
N ALA A 58 -25.26 -20.61 -10.70
CA ALA A 58 -25.66 -19.29 -10.24
C ALA A 58 -24.71 -18.80 -9.14
N VAL A 59 -24.53 -17.48 -9.05
CA VAL A 59 -23.59 -16.90 -8.05
C VAL A 59 -24.01 -17.23 -6.61
N ALA A 60 -25.32 -17.36 -6.36
CA ALA A 60 -25.84 -17.79 -5.05
C ALA A 60 -25.38 -19.22 -4.68
N ASP A 61 -25.35 -20.13 -5.66
CA ASP A 61 -24.87 -21.50 -5.46
C ASP A 61 -23.36 -21.53 -5.21
N ALA A 62 -22.60 -20.68 -5.92
CA ALA A 62 -21.16 -20.54 -5.71
C ALA A 62 -20.84 -20.03 -4.29
N ILE A 63 -21.61 -19.08 -3.77
CA ILE A 63 -21.46 -18.60 -2.38
C ILE A 63 -21.77 -19.71 -1.40
N ALA A 64 -22.88 -20.43 -1.58
CA ALA A 64 -23.23 -21.56 -0.74
C ALA A 64 -22.13 -22.63 -0.74
N ALA A 65 -21.59 -22.97 -1.92
CA ALA A 65 -20.53 -23.95 -2.07
C ALA A 65 -19.20 -23.52 -1.44
N SER A 66 -18.89 -22.21 -1.43
CA SER A 66 -17.68 -21.68 -0.78
C SER A 66 -17.73 -21.79 0.76
N GLY A 67 -18.93 -21.88 1.34
CA GLY A 67 -19.14 -21.82 2.78
C GLY A 67 -18.76 -20.47 3.42
N ILE A 68 -18.70 -19.39 2.64
CA ILE A 68 -18.43 -18.02 3.13
C ILE A 68 -19.76 -17.30 3.33
N ALA A 69 -20.35 -17.46 4.51
CA ALA A 69 -21.69 -16.93 4.82
C ALA A 69 -21.74 -15.38 4.85
N ASP A 70 -20.61 -14.73 5.11
CA ASP A 70 -20.45 -13.27 5.13
C ASP A 70 -19.94 -12.73 3.78
N ALA A 71 -20.15 -13.45 2.68
CA ALA A 71 -19.76 -12.99 1.35
C ALA A 71 -20.40 -11.64 1.03
N THR A 72 -19.56 -10.66 0.68
CA THR A 72 -19.96 -9.32 0.24
C THR A 72 -19.65 -9.08 -1.22
N ARG A 73 -18.69 -9.84 -1.77
CA ARG A 73 -18.23 -9.74 -3.16
C ARG A 73 -17.96 -11.11 -3.74
N VAL A 74 -18.29 -11.28 -5.01
CA VAL A 74 -17.93 -12.45 -5.81
C VAL A 74 -17.37 -11.99 -7.14
N ARG A 75 -16.20 -12.48 -7.52
CA ARG A 75 -15.57 -12.18 -8.82
C ARG A 75 -15.48 -13.45 -9.66
N LEU A 76 -16.00 -13.43 -10.89
CA LEU A 76 -15.80 -14.47 -11.88
C LEU A 76 -14.64 -14.08 -12.80
N ILE A 77 -13.63 -14.94 -12.83
CA ILE A 77 -12.44 -14.81 -13.68
C ILE A 77 -12.17 -16.12 -14.42
N GLN A 78 -11.55 -16.03 -15.60
CA GLN A 78 -11.06 -17.20 -16.31
C GLN A 78 -9.67 -17.59 -15.77
N ARG A 79 -9.52 -18.83 -15.30
CA ARG A 79 -8.22 -19.45 -15.00
C ARG A 79 -7.87 -20.50 -16.06
N SER A 80 -6.62 -20.94 -16.01
CA SER A 80 -6.08 -22.01 -16.86
C SER A 80 -6.83 -23.34 -16.71
N ASP A 81 -7.41 -23.60 -15.54
CA ASP A 81 -8.16 -24.81 -15.19
C ASP A 81 -9.69 -24.62 -15.25
N GLY A 82 -10.14 -23.51 -15.85
CA GLY A 82 -11.56 -23.19 -16.05
C GLY A 82 -11.98 -21.90 -15.35
N PRO A 83 -13.27 -21.53 -15.47
CA PRO A 83 -13.83 -20.34 -14.88
C PRO A 83 -14.02 -20.55 -13.38
N VAL A 84 -13.63 -19.58 -12.55
CA VAL A 84 -13.78 -19.66 -11.10
C VAL A 84 -14.48 -18.44 -10.52
N TYR A 85 -15.30 -18.68 -9.51
CA TYR A 85 -15.82 -17.65 -8.62
C TYR A 85 -14.86 -17.48 -7.44
N VAL A 86 -14.24 -16.31 -7.34
CA VAL A 86 -13.52 -15.84 -6.15
C VAL A 86 -14.53 -15.19 -5.21
N VAL A 87 -14.88 -15.86 -4.13
CA VAL A 87 -15.83 -15.39 -3.13
C VAL A 87 -15.06 -14.73 -1.98
N ALA A 88 -15.41 -13.49 -1.66
CA ALA A 88 -14.76 -12.71 -0.61
C ALA A 88 -15.79 -12.16 0.38
N GLY A 89 -15.48 -12.33 1.67
CA GLY A 89 -16.15 -11.68 2.78
C GLY A 89 -15.15 -11.03 3.73
N PRO A 90 -15.61 -10.30 4.76
CA PRO A 90 -14.75 -9.75 5.80
C PRO A 90 -13.89 -10.79 6.53
N SER A 91 -14.40 -12.02 6.70
CA SER A 91 -13.71 -13.09 7.42
C SER A 91 -12.60 -13.77 6.61
N ARG A 92 -12.86 -14.09 5.33
CA ARG A 92 -11.95 -14.84 4.45
C ARG A 92 -12.31 -14.67 2.98
N ALA A 93 -11.40 -15.12 2.11
CA ALA A 93 -11.65 -15.30 0.69
C ALA A 93 -11.36 -16.74 0.27
N GLY A 94 -12.00 -17.21 -0.78
CA GLY A 94 -11.80 -18.54 -1.36
C GLY A 94 -12.23 -18.57 -2.82
N ALA A 95 -11.97 -19.68 -3.51
CA ALA A 95 -12.43 -19.88 -4.88
C ALA A 95 -13.19 -21.19 -5.04
N VAL A 96 -14.24 -21.17 -5.86
CA VAL A 96 -14.98 -22.36 -6.31
C VAL A 96 -15.07 -22.37 -7.83
N ARG A 97 -15.08 -23.56 -8.43
CA ARG A 97 -15.25 -23.70 -9.88
C ARG A 97 -16.64 -23.24 -10.29
N ALA A 98 -16.72 -22.47 -11.36
CA ALA A 98 -18.00 -21.96 -11.82
C ALA A 98 -18.89 -23.06 -12.42
N SER A 99 -18.34 -24.20 -12.82
CA SER A 99 -19.11 -25.31 -13.43
C SER A 99 -19.91 -26.15 -12.45
N ASP A 100 -19.34 -26.43 -11.26
CA ASP A 100 -19.88 -27.42 -10.31
C ASP A 100 -19.81 -26.97 -8.84
N GLY A 101 -19.23 -25.80 -8.55
CA GLY A 101 -19.10 -25.27 -7.20
C GLY A 101 -18.04 -25.98 -6.34
N VAL A 102 -17.28 -26.92 -6.91
CA VAL A 102 -16.22 -27.60 -6.15
C VAL A 102 -15.10 -26.62 -5.83
N ASP A 103 -14.45 -26.82 -4.68
CA ASP A 103 -13.30 -26.03 -4.25
C ASP A 103 -12.26 -25.88 -5.37
N ALA A 104 -11.86 -24.64 -5.62
CA ALA A 104 -10.88 -24.26 -6.64
C ALA A 104 -9.61 -23.69 -5.99
N SER A 105 -9.38 -23.94 -4.70
CA SER A 105 -8.09 -23.67 -4.07
C SER A 105 -6.95 -24.34 -4.86
N VAL A 106 -5.82 -23.64 -4.98
CA VAL A 106 -4.66 -24.12 -5.72
C VAL A 106 -3.85 -25.01 -4.79
N SER A 107 -4.09 -26.31 -4.88
CA SER A 107 -3.40 -27.31 -4.06
C SER A 107 -2.15 -27.88 -4.75
N SER A 108 -2.06 -27.79 -6.08
CA SER A 108 -0.98 -28.38 -6.89
C SER A 108 -0.07 -27.32 -7.53
N SER A 109 1.20 -27.68 -7.66
CA SER A 109 2.22 -26.85 -8.32
C SER A 109 1.97 -26.71 -9.81
N GLU A 110 1.34 -27.70 -10.44
CA GLU A 110 1.01 -27.71 -11.86
C GLU A 110 -0.05 -26.66 -12.19
N VAL A 111 -1.09 -26.55 -11.36
CA VAL A 111 -2.14 -25.53 -11.53
C VAL A 111 -1.57 -24.14 -11.29
N ALA A 112 -0.77 -23.94 -10.23
CA ALA A 112 -0.11 -22.66 -9.97
C ALA A 112 0.79 -22.24 -11.15
N LEU A 113 1.54 -23.17 -11.73
CA LEU A 113 2.41 -22.92 -12.88
C LEU A 113 1.61 -22.59 -14.15
N ALA A 114 0.48 -23.27 -14.38
CA ALA A 114 -0.40 -22.98 -15.52
C ALA A 114 -1.01 -21.57 -15.42
N ILE A 115 -1.53 -21.21 -14.25
CA ILE A 115 -2.06 -19.85 -13.97
C ILE A 115 -0.98 -18.80 -14.23
N ALA A 116 0.24 -19.00 -13.71
CA ALA A 116 1.34 -18.06 -13.89
C ALA A 116 1.75 -17.91 -15.37
N ARG A 117 1.78 -19.01 -16.13
CA ARG A 117 2.08 -18.99 -17.57
C ARG A 117 1.02 -18.23 -18.37
N ASP A 118 -0.25 -18.44 -18.07
CA ASP A 118 -1.33 -17.78 -18.80
C ASP A 118 -1.37 -16.27 -18.49
N HIS A 119 -1.19 -15.89 -17.22
CA HIS A 119 -1.02 -14.49 -16.82
C HIS A 119 0.18 -13.83 -17.53
N ALA A 120 1.32 -14.52 -17.61
CA ALA A 120 2.50 -14.01 -18.29
C ALA A 120 2.26 -13.83 -19.79
N ARG A 121 1.66 -14.83 -20.45
CA ARG A 121 1.32 -14.78 -21.88
C ARG A 121 0.38 -13.63 -22.21
N SER A 122 -0.65 -13.39 -21.39
CA SER A 122 -1.60 -12.30 -21.64
C SER A 122 -0.96 -10.91 -21.48
N ARG A 123 0.10 -10.81 -20.66
CA ARG A 123 0.95 -9.62 -20.52
C ARG A 123 2.06 -9.52 -21.56
N GLY A 124 2.21 -10.50 -22.46
CA GLY A 124 3.28 -10.54 -23.45
C GLY A 124 4.67 -10.85 -22.87
N LEU A 125 4.73 -11.48 -21.70
CA LEU A 125 5.96 -11.91 -21.04
C LEU A 125 6.35 -13.34 -21.47
N ASP A 126 7.66 -13.60 -21.59
CA ASP A 126 8.17 -14.95 -21.87
C ASP A 126 8.05 -15.82 -20.60
N ALA A 127 7.30 -16.92 -20.71
CA ALA A 127 7.14 -17.90 -19.64
C ALA A 127 7.47 -19.32 -20.09
N ALA A 128 8.23 -19.48 -21.20
CA ALA A 128 8.61 -20.79 -21.73
C ALA A 128 9.42 -21.62 -20.73
N ARG A 129 10.21 -20.95 -19.89
CA ARG A 129 11.04 -21.56 -18.84
C ARG A 129 10.44 -21.41 -17.44
N ALA A 130 9.14 -21.12 -17.36
CA ALA A 130 8.51 -20.89 -16.06
C ALA A 130 8.57 -22.14 -15.19
N ALA A 131 8.92 -21.95 -13.92
CA ALA A 131 9.07 -23.01 -12.93
C ALA A 131 8.66 -22.56 -11.53
N ILE A 132 8.11 -23.50 -10.76
CA ILE A 132 7.78 -23.29 -9.35
C ILE A 132 9.09 -23.19 -8.56
N VAL A 133 9.23 -22.11 -7.81
CA VAL A 133 10.39 -21.85 -6.96
C VAL A 133 10.11 -22.28 -5.52
N ALA A 134 8.93 -21.94 -4.99
CA ALA A 134 8.55 -22.27 -3.62
C ALA A 134 7.03 -22.21 -3.43
N ARG A 135 6.54 -22.85 -2.37
CA ARG A 135 5.25 -22.58 -1.73
C ARG A 135 5.50 -22.23 -0.28
N ALA A 136 5.21 -21.00 0.14
CA ALA A 136 5.55 -20.53 1.48
C ALA A 136 4.58 -19.48 2.00
N ASP A 137 4.44 -19.39 3.32
CA ASP A 137 3.70 -18.30 3.96
C ASP A 137 4.45 -16.98 3.83
N TYR A 138 5.78 -16.99 3.97
CA TYR A 138 6.60 -15.79 3.96
C TYR A 138 7.84 -15.96 3.10
N ASP A 139 8.15 -14.91 2.32
CA ASP A 139 9.50 -14.64 1.85
C ASP A 139 9.80 -13.13 1.91
N GLN A 140 10.98 -12.71 1.45
CA GLN A 140 11.41 -11.31 1.54
C GLN A 140 10.45 -10.30 0.86
N TRP A 141 9.69 -10.72 -0.16
CA TRP A 141 8.83 -9.85 -0.97
C TRP A 141 7.36 -9.96 -0.55
N SER A 142 6.95 -11.13 -0.03
CA SER A 142 5.59 -11.39 0.43
C SER A 142 5.38 -11.23 1.94
N VAL A 143 6.39 -10.77 2.72
CA VAL A 143 6.24 -10.52 4.17
C VAL A 143 5.19 -9.49 4.60
N PRO A 144 4.78 -8.47 3.82
CA PRO A 144 3.72 -7.56 4.23
C PRO A 144 2.40 -8.28 4.57
N ASN A 145 1.70 -7.82 5.61
CA ASN A 145 0.44 -8.44 6.08
C ASN A 145 -0.71 -8.40 5.07
N GLY A 146 -0.62 -7.57 4.03
CA GLY A 146 -1.63 -7.53 2.96
C GLY A 146 -1.83 -8.89 2.28
N PHE A 147 -0.80 -9.74 2.29
CA PHE A 147 -0.84 -11.08 1.71
C PHE A 147 -1.42 -12.15 2.64
N ASP A 148 -1.69 -11.86 3.92
CA ASP A 148 -2.17 -12.83 4.92
C ASP A 148 -3.40 -13.61 4.41
N ARG A 149 -4.31 -12.94 3.69
CA ARG A 149 -5.54 -13.52 3.13
C ARG A 149 -5.34 -14.46 1.94
N HIS A 150 -4.12 -14.58 1.42
CA HIS A 150 -3.79 -15.36 0.21
C HIS A 150 -2.81 -16.49 0.49
N ARG A 151 -2.19 -16.48 1.68
CA ARG A 151 -1.10 -17.40 2.04
C ARG A 151 -1.61 -18.83 2.31
N PRO A 152 -0.75 -19.84 2.09
CA PRO A 152 0.60 -19.75 1.53
C PRO A 152 0.58 -19.32 0.05
N LEU A 153 1.66 -18.72 -0.45
CA LEU A 153 1.76 -18.31 -1.87
C LEU A 153 2.66 -19.27 -2.63
N PHE A 154 2.31 -19.58 -3.87
CA PHE A 154 3.25 -20.19 -4.81
C PHE A 154 4.06 -19.11 -5.51
N ARG A 155 5.38 -19.19 -5.44
CA ARG A 155 6.30 -18.32 -6.18
C ARG A 155 6.73 -19.02 -7.45
N VAL A 156 6.47 -18.41 -8.59
CA VAL A 156 6.82 -18.92 -9.92
C VAL A 156 7.81 -17.96 -10.57
N ALA A 157 8.99 -18.44 -10.93
CA ALA A 157 9.92 -17.70 -11.77
C ALA A 157 9.53 -17.92 -13.23
N LEU A 158 9.34 -16.86 -14.01
CA LEU A 158 8.93 -16.96 -15.42
C LEU A 158 10.10 -17.35 -16.34
N GLY A 159 11.32 -16.96 -15.96
CA GLY A 159 12.51 -17.22 -16.77
C GLY A 159 12.66 -16.29 -17.97
N ASP A 160 12.02 -15.13 -17.96
CA ASP A 160 12.20 -14.03 -18.92
C ASP A 160 13.50 -13.24 -18.66
N ALA A 161 13.79 -12.28 -19.53
CA ALA A 161 14.99 -11.43 -19.43
C ALA A 161 15.03 -10.57 -18.15
N ALA A 162 13.86 -10.13 -17.66
CA ALA A 162 13.74 -9.36 -16.43
C ALA A 162 13.86 -10.23 -15.16
N ALA A 163 13.89 -11.56 -15.32
CA ALA A 163 13.76 -12.56 -14.25
C ALA A 163 12.58 -12.24 -13.33
N THR A 164 11.42 -12.06 -13.95
CA THR A 164 10.14 -11.85 -13.30
C THR A 164 9.75 -13.07 -12.48
N GLU A 165 9.32 -12.82 -11.24
CA GLU A 165 8.73 -13.81 -10.34
C GLU A 165 7.33 -13.35 -9.99
N VAL A 166 6.34 -14.23 -10.16
CA VAL A 166 4.93 -13.98 -9.83
C VAL A 166 4.48 -14.84 -8.66
N TYR A 167 3.55 -14.33 -7.87
CA TYR A 167 3.02 -15.00 -6.67
C TYR A 167 1.55 -15.33 -6.86
N VAL A 168 1.24 -16.62 -6.84
CA VAL A 168 -0.13 -17.16 -6.97
C VAL A 168 -0.68 -17.43 -5.58
N SER A 169 -1.85 -16.89 -5.29
CA SER A 169 -2.66 -17.19 -4.10
C SER A 169 -3.03 -18.67 -4.07
N SER A 170 -2.69 -19.39 -2.99
CA SER A 170 -3.11 -20.80 -2.87
C SER A 170 -4.61 -20.96 -2.59
N LEU A 171 -5.27 -19.90 -2.12
CA LEU A 171 -6.69 -19.93 -1.78
C LEU A 171 -7.60 -19.56 -2.96
N THR A 172 -7.15 -18.65 -3.82
CA THR A 172 -7.99 -18.09 -4.91
C THR A 172 -7.45 -18.37 -6.31
N GLY A 173 -6.15 -18.65 -6.44
CA GLY A 173 -5.47 -18.74 -7.73
C GLY A 173 -5.20 -17.38 -8.39
N GLU A 174 -5.49 -16.26 -7.71
CA GLU A 174 -5.14 -14.94 -8.22
C GLU A 174 -3.63 -14.69 -8.13
N ILE A 175 -3.09 -13.97 -9.11
CA ILE A 175 -1.75 -13.36 -8.99
C ILE A 175 -1.88 -12.12 -8.10
N VAL A 176 -1.08 -12.06 -7.04
CA VAL A 176 -1.19 -11.01 -6.01
C VAL A 176 0.06 -10.14 -5.91
N LEU A 177 1.17 -10.59 -6.48
CA LEU A 177 2.44 -9.88 -6.50
C LEU A 177 3.25 -10.34 -7.71
N ASP A 178 3.94 -9.41 -8.36
CA ASP A 178 5.07 -9.70 -9.23
C ASP A 178 6.30 -8.90 -8.79
N THR A 179 7.47 -9.41 -9.17
CA THR A 179 8.75 -8.77 -8.90
C THR A 179 9.71 -9.03 -10.05
N THR A 180 10.55 -8.06 -10.39
CA THR A 180 11.66 -8.18 -11.34
C THR A 180 13.00 -8.22 -10.62
N ARG A 181 14.07 -8.68 -11.30
CA ARG A 181 15.43 -8.66 -10.73
C ARG A 181 15.85 -7.27 -10.29
N ASN A 182 15.50 -6.25 -11.08
CA ASN A 182 15.87 -4.87 -10.80
C ASN A 182 15.21 -4.39 -9.50
N GLU A 183 13.90 -4.60 -9.36
CA GLU A 183 13.17 -4.24 -8.14
C GLU A 183 13.71 -5.00 -6.93
N ARG A 184 13.93 -6.32 -7.05
CA ARG A 184 14.49 -7.13 -5.97
C ARG A 184 15.88 -6.62 -5.55
N THR A 185 16.76 -6.33 -6.50
CA THR A 185 18.14 -5.90 -6.20
C THR A 185 18.18 -4.54 -5.50
N TRP A 186 17.46 -3.55 -6.03
CA TRP A 186 17.45 -2.22 -5.43
C TRP A 186 16.68 -2.17 -4.12
N ASN A 187 15.59 -2.92 -3.98
CA ASN A 187 14.86 -2.94 -2.72
C ASN A 187 15.63 -3.62 -1.58
N LEU A 188 16.57 -4.54 -1.86
CA LEU A 188 17.48 -5.04 -0.82
C LEU A 188 18.26 -3.90 -0.16
N VAL A 189 18.76 -2.94 -0.93
CA VAL A 189 19.50 -1.77 -0.44
C VAL A 189 18.64 -0.50 -0.30
N GLY A 190 17.34 -0.63 -0.52
CA GLY A 190 16.35 0.43 -0.41
C GLY A 190 15.36 0.09 0.70
N SER A 191 14.12 -0.23 0.32
CA SER A 191 13.02 -0.49 1.25
C SER A 191 13.31 -1.53 2.33
N VAL A 192 14.02 -2.63 2.03
CA VAL A 192 14.33 -3.68 3.01
C VAL A 192 15.24 -3.16 4.12
N LEU A 193 16.28 -2.40 3.79
CA LEU A 193 17.12 -1.75 4.81
C LEU A 193 16.40 -0.59 5.49
N HIS A 194 15.70 0.24 4.72
CA HIS A 194 15.05 1.44 5.23
C HIS A 194 13.98 1.11 6.27
N TRP A 195 13.11 0.15 5.97
CA TRP A 195 12.03 -0.30 6.86
C TRP A 195 12.48 -1.38 7.87
N ILE A 196 13.74 -1.81 7.81
CA ILE A 196 14.29 -2.89 8.64
C ILE A 196 13.40 -4.14 8.50
N TYR A 197 13.33 -4.64 7.26
CA TYR A 197 12.38 -5.63 6.79
C TYR A 197 12.94 -7.06 6.59
N PRO A 198 13.97 -7.54 7.33
CA PRO A 198 14.40 -8.92 7.15
C PRO A 198 13.25 -9.87 7.56
N THR A 199 13.00 -10.91 6.76
CA THR A 199 11.86 -11.82 6.92
C THR A 199 11.73 -12.37 8.34
N VAL A 200 12.84 -12.72 8.99
CA VAL A 200 12.88 -13.26 10.36
C VAL A 200 12.28 -12.32 11.42
N LEU A 201 12.35 -11.01 11.18
CA LEU A 201 11.78 -10.00 12.06
C LEU A 201 10.36 -9.65 11.59
N ARG A 202 10.19 -9.38 10.29
CA ARG A 202 8.95 -8.84 9.74
C ARG A 202 7.78 -9.82 9.72
N SER A 203 8.04 -11.12 9.65
CA SER A 203 6.99 -12.15 9.78
C SER A 203 6.26 -12.06 11.12
N ASN A 204 6.94 -11.61 12.18
CA ASN A 204 6.32 -11.25 13.45
C ASN A 204 6.03 -9.74 13.49
N TRP A 205 4.84 -9.35 13.02
CA TRP A 205 4.43 -7.94 12.94
C TRP A 205 4.58 -7.20 14.29
N SER A 206 4.15 -7.81 15.39
CA SER A 206 4.20 -7.19 16.73
C SER A 206 5.63 -6.97 17.23
N LEU A 207 6.55 -7.88 16.91
CA LEU A 207 7.95 -7.70 17.24
C LEU A 207 8.58 -6.60 16.38
N TRP A 208 8.40 -6.66 15.07
CA TRP A 208 8.91 -5.67 14.13
C TRP A 208 8.43 -4.26 14.47
N ASP A 209 7.12 -4.08 14.66
CA ASP A 209 6.50 -2.80 14.97
C ASP A 209 7.07 -2.19 16.26
N ARG A 210 7.22 -2.99 17.34
CA ARG A 210 7.86 -2.53 18.58
C ARG A 210 9.32 -2.14 18.38
N VAL A 211 10.10 -2.98 17.70
CA VAL A 211 11.54 -2.74 17.48
C VAL A 211 11.76 -1.44 16.71
N VAL A 212 11.10 -1.28 15.56
CA VAL A 212 11.33 -0.13 14.69
C VAL A 212 10.75 1.15 15.31
N TRP A 213 9.58 1.08 15.95
CA TRP A 213 9.02 2.25 16.65
C TRP A 213 9.96 2.75 17.76
N THR A 214 10.48 1.86 18.60
CA THR A 214 11.41 2.23 19.69
C THR A 214 12.73 2.75 19.13
N LEU A 215 13.27 2.10 18.10
CA LEU A 215 14.53 2.52 17.47
C LEU A 215 14.41 3.93 16.88
N SER A 216 13.33 4.21 16.14
CA SER A 216 13.06 5.52 15.56
C SER A 216 12.80 6.60 16.62
N LEU A 217 12.13 6.26 17.72
CA LEU A 217 11.97 7.19 18.85
C LEU A 217 13.32 7.55 19.49
N LEU A 218 14.19 6.57 19.72
CA LEU A 218 15.53 6.81 20.25
C LEU A 218 16.40 7.63 19.29
N ALA A 219 16.28 7.41 17.98
CA ALA A 219 16.93 8.23 16.97
C ALA A 219 16.44 9.68 16.98
N LEU A 220 15.13 9.91 17.11
CA LEU A 220 14.54 11.23 17.28
C LEU A 220 15.07 11.93 18.54
N ILE A 221 15.12 11.23 19.68
CA ILE A 221 15.69 11.75 20.93
C ILE A 221 17.16 12.13 20.73
N ALA A 222 17.95 11.27 20.05
CA ALA A 222 19.36 11.55 19.78
C ALA A 222 19.54 12.83 18.94
N ALA A 223 18.70 13.03 17.92
CA ALA A 223 18.68 14.23 17.08
C ALA A 223 18.27 15.48 17.87
N LEU A 224 17.23 15.39 18.72
CA LEU A 224 16.78 16.49 19.59
C LEU A 224 17.87 16.92 20.57
N LEU A 225 18.54 15.98 21.22
CA LEU A 225 19.68 16.28 22.11
C LEU A 225 20.82 16.96 21.33
N GLY A 226 21.07 16.51 20.10
CA GLY A 226 22.05 17.12 19.19
C GLY A 226 21.71 18.56 18.84
N ALA A 227 20.45 18.84 18.51
CA ALA A 227 19.96 20.18 18.22
C ALA A 227 20.09 21.12 19.43
N VAL A 228 19.68 20.67 20.62
CA VAL A 228 19.83 21.43 21.87
C VAL A 228 21.31 21.76 22.14
N LEU A 229 22.21 20.78 21.99
CA LEU A 229 23.65 21.02 22.14
C LEU A 229 24.21 21.94 21.07
N GLY A 230 23.77 21.78 19.82
CA GLY A 230 24.18 22.61 18.69
C GLY A 230 23.87 24.08 18.95
N LEU A 231 22.62 24.39 19.32
CA LEU A 231 22.17 25.74 19.65
C LEU A 231 22.88 26.31 20.88
N ALA A 232 22.98 25.54 21.96
CA ALA A 232 23.64 25.97 23.20
C ALA A 232 25.14 26.24 23.05
N ARG A 233 25.76 25.80 21.94
CA ARG A 233 27.20 25.93 21.68
C ARG A 233 27.51 26.90 20.56
N ILE A 234 26.54 27.63 20.03
CA ILE A 234 26.79 28.71 19.07
C ILE A 234 27.68 29.78 19.72
N LYS A 235 28.75 30.16 19.03
CA LYS A 235 29.59 31.31 19.40
C LYS A 235 29.54 32.35 18.29
N PRO A 236 29.01 33.56 18.52
CA PRO A 236 29.05 34.63 17.53
C PRO A 236 30.50 34.95 17.15
N ARG A 237 30.80 35.00 15.85
CA ARG A 237 32.09 35.46 15.33
C ARG A 237 31.83 36.49 14.23
N GLY A 238 32.03 37.77 14.53
CA GLY A 238 31.85 38.87 13.57
C GLY A 238 30.45 38.94 12.95
N GLY A 239 29.39 38.65 13.71
CA GLY A 239 28.01 38.63 13.21
C GLY A 239 27.56 37.33 12.53
N LEU A 240 28.47 36.37 12.32
CA LEU A 240 28.16 35.05 11.75
C LEU A 240 28.07 33.96 12.84
N ILE A 241 27.35 32.89 12.52
CA ILE A 241 27.26 31.68 13.35
C ILE A 241 28.64 31.00 13.38
N GLY A 242 29.30 31.03 14.52
CA GLY A 242 30.60 30.38 14.74
C GLY A 242 30.50 29.12 15.59
N SER A 243 31.41 28.18 15.32
CA SER A 243 31.60 26.96 16.12
C SER A 243 32.76 27.12 17.11
N PRO A 244 32.63 26.67 18.38
CA PRO A 244 33.73 26.60 19.33
C PRO A 244 34.67 25.41 19.06
N TYR A 245 34.26 24.49 18.19
CA TYR A 245 34.95 23.25 17.91
C TYR A 245 35.99 23.41 16.78
N ARG A 246 36.81 22.38 16.56
CA ARG A 246 37.78 22.29 15.47
C ARG A 246 37.68 20.94 14.76
N GLY A 247 38.14 20.86 13.52
CA GLY A 247 38.15 19.63 12.71
C GLY A 247 36.74 19.05 12.53
N TRP A 248 36.61 17.72 12.64
CA TRP A 248 35.33 17.02 12.46
C TRP A 248 34.21 17.50 13.38
N HIS A 249 34.52 17.90 14.62
CA HIS A 249 33.50 18.45 15.52
C HIS A 249 32.98 19.82 15.06
N ALA A 250 33.83 20.64 14.45
CA ALA A 250 33.38 21.91 13.85
C ALA A 250 32.49 21.64 12.64
N LEU A 251 32.88 20.71 11.79
CA LEU A 251 32.10 20.33 10.61
C LEU A 251 30.73 19.75 11.00
N HIS A 252 30.70 18.81 11.96
CA HIS A 252 29.47 18.25 12.49
C HIS A 252 28.55 19.32 13.08
N HIS A 253 29.12 20.27 13.84
CA HIS A 253 28.34 21.36 14.43
C HIS A 253 27.75 22.29 13.37
N LEU A 254 28.55 22.73 12.40
CA LEU A 254 28.10 23.66 11.36
C LEU A 254 27.09 23.03 10.39
N ILE A 255 27.39 21.82 9.87
CA ILE A 255 26.44 21.10 9.01
C ILE A 255 25.18 20.74 9.80
N GLY A 256 25.34 20.30 11.05
CA GLY A 256 24.21 19.97 11.93
C GLY A 256 23.28 21.16 12.17
N LEU A 257 23.82 22.37 12.35
CA LEU A 257 23.02 23.59 12.46
C LEU A 257 22.30 23.93 11.14
N ALA A 258 22.99 23.79 9.99
CA ALA A 258 22.40 24.05 8.67
C ALA A 258 21.28 23.05 8.32
N ALA A 259 21.47 21.77 8.67
CA ALA A 259 20.53 20.68 8.40
C ALA A 259 19.50 20.48 9.52
N MET A 260 19.57 21.24 10.62
CA MET A 260 18.86 20.96 11.87
C MET A 260 17.36 20.81 11.66
N VAL A 261 16.73 21.78 11.00
CA VAL A 261 15.28 21.79 10.76
C VAL A 261 14.90 20.57 9.93
N PHE A 262 15.62 20.31 8.83
CA PHE A 262 15.38 19.15 7.98
C PHE A 262 15.53 17.83 8.73
N VAL A 263 16.65 17.59 9.42
CA VAL A 263 16.88 16.31 10.12
C VAL A 263 15.82 16.08 11.19
N LEU A 264 15.45 17.12 11.95
CA LEU A 264 14.42 17.01 12.99
C LEU A 264 13.03 16.72 12.40
N THR A 265 12.62 17.44 11.36
CA THR A 265 11.32 17.19 10.73
C THR A 265 11.29 15.84 10.01
N TRP A 266 12.41 15.43 9.41
CA TRP A 266 12.54 14.15 8.73
C TRP A 266 12.43 12.96 9.67
N ILE A 267 13.18 12.96 10.78
CA ILE A 267 13.14 11.85 11.74
C ILE A 267 11.85 11.84 12.55
N PHE A 268 11.29 13.01 12.87
CA PHE A 268 9.99 13.10 13.52
C PHE A 268 8.90 12.47 12.64
N SER A 269 8.81 12.90 11.38
CA SER A 269 7.85 12.36 10.42
C SER A 269 8.11 10.88 10.12
N GLY A 270 9.37 10.47 9.98
CA GLY A 270 9.74 9.06 9.80
C GLY A 270 9.38 8.17 11.00
N TRP A 271 9.48 8.68 12.23
CA TRP A 271 8.97 7.97 13.41
C TRP A 271 7.45 7.84 13.39
N LEU A 272 6.73 8.87 12.94
CA LEU A 272 5.28 8.82 12.78
C LEU A 272 4.83 7.81 11.71
N SER A 273 5.69 7.41 10.76
CA SER A 273 5.35 6.32 9.83
C SER A 273 5.04 5.00 10.55
N MET A 274 5.59 4.84 11.76
CA MET A 274 5.39 3.69 12.64
C MET A 274 4.28 3.92 13.68
N ASP A 275 3.51 5.00 13.56
CA ASP A 275 2.49 5.38 14.53
C ASP A 275 1.50 4.24 14.76
N HIS A 276 0.99 3.65 13.68
CA HIS A 276 0.03 2.55 13.72
C HIS A 276 -1.06 2.77 14.78
N GLY A 277 -1.69 3.95 14.88
CA GLY A 277 -2.81 4.16 15.80
C GLY A 277 -2.43 4.57 17.22
N ARG A 278 -1.15 4.84 17.51
CA ARG A 278 -0.70 5.23 18.86
C ARG A 278 -1.01 6.69 19.18
N LEU A 279 -0.81 7.58 18.20
CA LEU A 279 -0.98 9.03 18.32
C LEU A 279 -2.05 9.55 17.36
N PHE A 280 -2.16 8.94 16.17
CA PHE A 280 -3.11 9.36 15.14
C PHE A 280 -4.11 8.26 14.81
N SER A 281 -5.32 8.65 14.39
CA SER A 281 -6.29 7.72 13.86
C SER A 281 -5.72 6.95 12.66
N ARG A 282 -6.02 5.65 12.58
CA ARG A 282 -5.70 4.82 11.41
C ARG A 282 -6.64 5.07 10.23
N GLY A 283 -7.74 5.82 10.42
CA GLY A 283 -8.79 5.94 9.42
C GLY A 283 -9.49 4.60 9.14
N GLN A 284 -9.52 3.69 10.11
CA GLN A 284 -10.26 2.43 10.01
C GLN A 284 -11.73 2.67 10.34
N LEU A 285 -12.61 1.92 9.69
CA LEU A 285 -14.04 1.94 10.02
C LEU A 285 -14.26 1.47 11.46
N THR A 286 -15.18 2.13 12.14
CA THR A 286 -15.76 1.63 13.39
C THR A 286 -16.58 0.37 13.11
N SER A 287 -16.89 -0.41 14.15
CA SER A 287 -17.73 -1.61 13.99
C SER A 287 -19.11 -1.30 13.39
N ALA A 288 -19.68 -0.13 13.70
CA ALA A 288 -20.96 0.32 13.15
C ALA A 288 -20.85 0.75 11.68
N GLU A 289 -19.82 1.50 11.31
CA GLU A 289 -19.60 1.85 9.90
C GLU A 289 -19.26 0.59 9.07
N SER A 290 -18.46 -0.32 9.63
CA SER A 290 -18.10 -1.59 8.98
C SER A 290 -19.31 -2.50 8.75
N SER A 291 -20.28 -2.55 9.68
CA SER A 291 -21.49 -3.35 9.48
C SER A 291 -22.39 -2.80 8.37
N VAL A 292 -22.34 -1.49 8.11
CA VAL A 292 -23.02 -0.85 6.98
C VAL A 292 -22.27 -1.08 5.67
N MET A 293 -20.95 -0.85 5.65
CA MET A 293 -20.11 -1.02 4.45
C MET A 293 -20.01 -2.46 3.98
N ASN A 294 -19.95 -3.41 4.92
CA ASN A 294 -19.78 -4.83 4.66
C ASN A 294 -21.09 -5.61 4.88
N ALA A 295 -22.24 -4.95 4.76
CA ALA A 295 -23.52 -5.63 4.82
C ALA A 295 -23.65 -6.61 3.65
N SER A 296 -23.86 -7.90 3.96
CA SER A 296 -24.13 -8.91 2.93
C SER A 296 -25.40 -8.54 2.16
N PRO A 297 -25.39 -8.57 0.81
CA PRO A 297 -26.55 -8.24 0.01
C PRO A 297 -27.57 -9.38 0.07
N ASN A 298 -28.81 -9.09 -0.33
CA ASN A 298 -29.77 -10.16 -0.56
C ASN A 298 -29.41 -10.93 -1.85
N TRP A 299 -28.64 -12.01 -1.70
CA TRP A 299 -28.20 -12.86 -2.82
C TRP A 299 -29.36 -13.52 -3.60
N THR A 300 -30.59 -13.54 -3.08
CA THR A 300 -31.76 -14.04 -3.83
C THR A 300 -32.14 -13.15 -5.01
N ALA A 301 -31.62 -11.91 -5.08
CA ALA A 301 -31.78 -11.02 -6.24
C ALA A 301 -30.83 -11.36 -7.40
N ALA A 302 -29.81 -12.19 -7.16
CA ALA A 302 -28.76 -12.50 -8.14
C ALA A 302 -29.25 -13.14 -9.45
N PRO A 303 -30.28 -14.02 -9.48
CA PRO A 303 -30.79 -14.58 -10.73
C PRO A 303 -31.28 -13.53 -11.75
N SER A 304 -31.63 -12.31 -11.31
CA SER A 304 -31.94 -11.22 -12.23
C SER A 304 -30.72 -10.70 -12.99
N LEU A 305 -29.54 -10.72 -12.34
CA LEU A 305 -28.26 -10.30 -12.90
C LEU A 305 -27.61 -11.41 -13.71
N ASP A 306 -27.72 -12.66 -13.26
CA ASP A 306 -27.11 -13.82 -13.92
C ASP A 306 -27.74 -14.09 -15.30
N ARG A 307 -29.01 -13.70 -15.50
CA ARG A 307 -29.71 -13.78 -16.79
C ARG A 307 -29.33 -12.70 -17.78
N GLN A 308 -28.69 -11.61 -17.35
CA GLN A 308 -28.28 -10.55 -18.25
C GLN A 308 -27.10 -10.99 -19.12
N PRO A 309 -27.07 -10.63 -20.42
CA PRO A 309 -26.00 -11.05 -21.31
C PRO A 309 -24.64 -10.56 -20.80
N VAL A 310 -23.61 -11.37 -21.03
CA VAL A 310 -22.22 -11.04 -20.72
C VAL A 310 -21.53 -10.72 -22.04
N SER A 311 -20.77 -9.62 -22.08
CA SER A 311 -19.92 -9.34 -23.25
C SER A 311 -18.89 -10.46 -23.44
N PRO A 312 -18.65 -10.96 -24.68
CA PRO A 312 -17.59 -11.94 -24.94
C PRO A 312 -16.19 -11.37 -24.68
N LEU A 313 -16.07 -10.04 -24.54
CA LEU A 313 -14.83 -9.36 -24.18
C LEU A 313 -14.65 -9.19 -22.67
N ALA A 314 -15.63 -9.60 -21.85
CA ALA A 314 -15.53 -9.49 -20.40
C ALA A 314 -14.41 -10.37 -19.89
N ARG A 315 -13.46 -9.77 -19.16
CA ARG A 315 -12.32 -10.45 -18.52
C ARG A 315 -12.56 -10.70 -17.04
N GLU A 316 -13.46 -9.92 -16.44
CA GLU A 316 -13.83 -10.00 -15.04
C GLU A 316 -15.30 -9.58 -14.90
N ILE A 317 -16.06 -10.38 -14.17
CA ILE A 317 -17.40 -10.00 -13.70
C ILE A 317 -17.35 -9.98 -12.18
N GLU A 318 -17.89 -8.95 -11.55
CA GLU A 318 -18.00 -8.85 -10.11
C GLU A 318 -19.45 -8.63 -9.70
N TRP A 319 -19.92 -9.40 -8.74
CA TRP A 319 -21.14 -9.12 -8.00
C TRP A 319 -20.75 -8.52 -6.65
N PHE A 320 -21.31 -7.38 -6.30
CA PHE A 320 -21.01 -6.73 -5.03
C PHE A 320 -22.24 -6.05 -4.42
N ALA A 321 -22.21 -5.95 -3.09
CA ALA A 321 -23.19 -5.20 -2.33
C ALA A 321 -22.84 -3.71 -2.30
N PHE A 322 -23.84 -2.87 -2.53
CA PHE A 322 -23.72 -1.45 -2.22
C PHE A 322 -25.04 -0.90 -1.69
N ASN A 323 -25.01 -0.41 -0.45
CA ASN A 323 -26.15 0.11 0.28
C ASN A 323 -27.37 -0.85 0.27
N GLY A 324 -27.13 -2.14 0.53
CA GLY A 324 -28.16 -3.19 0.56
C GLY A 324 -28.67 -3.65 -0.81
N ASN A 325 -28.23 -3.03 -1.91
CA ASN A 325 -28.55 -3.45 -3.26
C ASN A 325 -27.43 -4.33 -3.82
N LEU A 326 -27.79 -5.28 -4.68
CA LEU A 326 -26.84 -6.12 -5.39
C LEU A 326 -26.55 -5.51 -6.76
N TYR A 327 -25.27 -5.39 -7.10
CA TYR A 327 -24.80 -4.94 -8.41
C TYR A 327 -23.99 -6.03 -9.08
N ARG A 328 -24.00 -6.02 -10.41
CA ARG A 328 -23.04 -6.72 -11.27
C ARG A 328 -22.24 -5.69 -12.05
N ARG A 329 -20.93 -5.83 -12.02
CA ARG A 329 -19.95 -5.08 -12.80
C ARG A 329 -19.27 -6.01 -13.79
N ASP A 330 -19.27 -5.63 -15.06
CA ASP A 330 -18.55 -6.34 -16.12
C ASP A 330 -17.40 -5.47 -16.61
N ARG A 331 -16.17 -5.98 -16.60
CA ARG A 331 -14.98 -5.26 -17.10
C ARG A 331 -14.44 -5.89 -18.38
N THR A 332 -14.33 -5.07 -19.42
CA THR A 332 -13.83 -5.48 -20.75
C THR A 332 -12.44 -4.90 -21.05
N ALA A 333 -12.11 -3.75 -20.44
CA ALA A 333 -10.79 -3.13 -20.49
C ALA A 333 -10.46 -2.46 -19.15
N LEU A 334 -9.20 -2.05 -18.96
CA LEU A 334 -8.73 -1.44 -17.72
C LEU A 334 -9.62 -0.25 -17.29
N ALA A 335 -9.96 0.63 -18.24
CA ALA A 335 -10.78 1.82 -18.05
C ALA A 335 -12.23 1.66 -18.54
N ALA A 336 -12.69 0.43 -18.85
CA ALA A 336 -14.04 0.21 -19.39
C ALA A 336 -14.80 -0.82 -18.56
N GLN A 337 -15.96 -0.40 -18.04
CA GLN A 337 -16.87 -1.24 -17.29
C GLN A 337 -18.34 -0.92 -17.59
N THR A 338 -19.19 -1.91 -17.38
CA THR A 338 -20.65 -1.76 -17.33
C THR A 338 -21.13 -2.11 -15.93
N LEU A 339 -22.03 -1.30 -15.38
CA LEU A 339 -22.61 -1.52 -14.06
C LEU A 339 -24.12 -1.72 -14.17
N ILE A 340 -24.61 -2.76 -13.50
CA ILE A 340 -26.00 -3.22 -13.56
C ILE A 340 -26.48 -3.42 -12.13
N ARG A 341 -27.58 -2.77 -11.74
CA ARG A 341 -28.24 -3.01 -10.46
C ARG A 341 -29.28 -4.13 -10.62
N ALA A 342 -29.41 -5.00 -9.62
CA ALA A 342 -30.43 -6.05 -9.64
C ALA A 342 -31.83 -5.44 -9.80
N GLY A 343 -32.57 -5.89 -10.83
CA GLY A 343 -33.90 -5.38 -11.17
C GLY A 343 -33.92 -4.21 -12.16
N ASP A 344 -32.77 -3.60 -12.46
CA ASP A 344 -32.65 -2.48 -13.40
C ASP A 344 -32.03 -2.92 -14.73
N ALA A 345 -32.21 -2.11 -15.78
CA ALA A 345 -31.45 -2.24 -17.02
C ALA A 345 -29.98 -1.82 -16.81
N PRO A 346 -29.04 -2.30 -17.65
CA PRO A 346 -27.66 -1.81 -17.64
C PRO A 346 -27.59 -0.29 -17.73
N ARG A 347 -26.66 0.33 -16.99
CA ARG A 347 -26.42 1.77 -17.13
C ARG A 347 -25.54 2.03 -18.34
N ASP A 348 -26.07 2.81 -19.28
CA ASP A 348 -25.33 3.29 -20.45
C ASP A 348 -24.46 4.51 -20.08
N GLY A 349 -23.15 4.40 -20.31
CA GLY A 349 -22.15 5.44 -20.04
C GLY A 349 -20.73 4.89 -20.26
N ALA A 350 -19.75 5.77 -20.47
CA ALA A 350 -18.39 5.36 -20.85
C ALA A 350 -17.69 4.41 -19.84
N THR A 351 -18.03 4.51 -18.55
CA THR A 351 -17.41 3.72 -17.47
C THR A 351 -18.40 3.25 -16.39
N GLY A 352 -19.70 3.16 -16.70
CA GLY A 352 -20.81 2.77 -15.79
C GLY A 352 -20.53 2.88 -14.29
N SER A 353 -20.89 3.97 -13.61
CA SER A 353 -20.59 4.19 -12.19
C SER A 353 -21.84 4.19 -11.30
N LEU A 354 -21.62 4.07 -9.99
CA LEU A 354 -22.62 4.39 -8.98
C LEU A 354 -22.99 5.88 -9.08
N ASP A 355 -24.26 6.19 -8.84
CA ASP A 355 -24.77 7.56 -8.85
C ASP A 355 -24.48 8.26 -7.52
N VAL A 356 -24.34 9.58 -7.57
CA VAL A 356 -24.10 10.43 -6.40
C VAL A 356 -25.17 10.22 -5.32
N GLN A 357 -26.42 9.99 -5.73
CA GLN A 357 -27.54 9.75 -4.81
C GLN A 357 -27.42 8.41 -4.08
N GLU A 358 -26.82 7.40 -4.72
CA GLU A 358 -26.59 6.10 -4.10
C GLU A 358 -25.52 6.19 -3.02
N VAL A 359 -24.46 6.95 -3.32
CA VAL A 359 -23.39 7.27 -2.36
C VAL A 359 -23.94 8.11 -1.21
N GLU A 360 -24.78 9.11 -1.48
CA GLU A 360 -25.41 9.95 -0.46
C GLU A 360 -26.22 9.12 0.55
N ARG A 361 -27.05 8.20 0.03
CA ARG A 361 -27.84 7.29 0.88
C ARG A 361 -26.96 6.35 1.71
N LEU A 362 -25.82 5.91 1.17
CA LEU A 362 -24.87 5.10 1.93
C LEU A 362 -24.24 5.93 3.05
N THR A 363 -23.71 7.11 2.73
CA THR A 363 -22.98 7.95 3.69
C THR A 363 -23.89 8.44 4.82
N ALA A 364 -25.16 8.73 4.52
CA ALA A 364 -26.17 9.05 5.53
C ALA A 364 -26.42 7.92 6.56
N ARG A 365 -26.08 6.66 6.22
CA ARG A 365 -26.13 5.52 7.15
C ARG A 365 -24.82 5.29 7.90
N LEU A 366 -23.70 5.81 7.39
CA LEU A 366 -22.39 5.70 8.03
C LEU A 366 -22.25 6.71 9.17
N ALA A 367 -22.71 7.93 8.95
CA ALA A 367 -22.66 9.00 9.95
C ALA A 367 -23.83 9.98 9.80
N ALA A 368 -24.15 10.69 10.89
CA ALA A 368 -25.14 11.75 10.87
C ALA A 368 -24.56 13.04 10.25
N GLY A 369 -25.42 13.86 9.65
CA GLY A 369 -25.04 15.18 9.15
C GLY A 369 -24.13 15.15 7.91
N CYS A 370 -24.14 14.07 7.14
CA CYS A 370 -23.44 14.01 5.86
C CYS A 370 -24.09 14.94 4.83
N GLY A 371 -23.27 15.78 4.19
CA GLY A 371 -23.67 16.57 3.04
C GLY A 371 -23.71 15.74 1.75
N VAL A 372 -24.28 16.34 0.70
CA VAL A 372 -24.32 15.75 -0.66
C VAL A 372 -22.90 15.44 -1.13
N PRO A 373 -22.60 14.21 -1.59
CA PRO A 373 -21.29 13.87 -2.08
C PRO A 373 -20.89 14.69 -3.31
N SER A 374 -19.60 14.96 -3.45
CA SER A 374 -19.02 15.66 -4.60
C SER A 374 -17.90 14.83 -5.21
N VAL A 375 -17.69 14.97 -6.52
CA VAL A 375 -16.57 14.29 -7.19
C VAL A 375 -15.25 14.90 -6.68
N LEU A 376 -14.34 14.02 -6.25
CA LEU A 376 -13.02 14.38 -5.79
C LEU A 376 -12.19 14.93 -6.95
N ALA A 377 -11.55 16.08 -6.74
CA ALA A 377 -10.69 16.67 -7.75
C ALA A 377 -9.33 15.95 -7.82
N ASP A 378 -8.74 15.85 -9.02
CA ASP A 378 -7.43 15.21 -9.23
C ASP A 378 -6.29 15.87 -8.45
N ASN A 379 -6.42 17.16 -8.13
CA ASN A 379 -5.44 17.95 -7.39
C ASN A 379 -5.79 18.15 -5.89
N ASP A 380 -6.67 17.31 -5.33
CA ASP A 380 -7.06 17.39 -3.93
C ASP A 380 -5.87 17.11 -2.98
N ASN A 381 -5.89 17.75 -1.81
CA ASN A 381 -4.86 17.57 -0.79
C ASN A 381 -4.83 16.16 -0.17
N TYR A 382 -5.92 15.41 -0.32
CA TYR A 382 -6.13 14.04 0.13
C TYR A 382 -6.53 13.21 -1.09
N PRO A 383 -5.57 12.86 -1.97
CA PRO A 383 -5.88 12.16 -3.21
C PRO A 383 -6.37 10.75 -2.91
N ALA A 384 -7.39 10.33 -3.65
CA ALA A 384 -7.89 8.97 -3.72
C ALA A 384 -8.20 8.68 -5.19
N GLN A 385 -7.94 7.45 -5.64
CA GLN A 385 -8.11 7.06 -7.04
C GLN A 385 -9.00 5.84 -7.13
N SER A 386 -9.87 5.83 -8.13
CA SER A 386 -10.67 4.66 -8.46
C SER A 386 -9.81 3.54 -9.01
N THR A 387 -10.22 2.30 -8.75
CA THR A 387 -9.67 1.11 -9.41
C THR A 387 -9.86 1.16 -10.93
N VAL A 388 -10.87 1.88 -11.42
CA VAL A 388 -11.12 2.08 -12.84
C VAL A 388 -10.71 3.50 -13.24
N PRO A 389 -9.67 3.65 -14.09
CA PRO A 389 -9.24 4.96 -14.54
C PRO A 389 -10.39 5.77 -15.16
N GLY A 390 -10.57 7.00 -14.69
CA GLY A 390 -11.62 7.92 -15.16
C GLY A 390 -12.98 7.76 -14.45
N ALA A 391 -13.17 6.73 -13.62
CA ALA A 391 -14.37 6.65 -12.79
C ALA A 391 -14.31 7.65 -11.62
N PRO A 392 -15.46 8.22 -11.22
CA PRO A 392 -15.50 9.23 -10.17
C PRO A 392 -15.18 8.61 -8.80
N VAL A 393 -14.44 9.35 -7.99
CA VAL A 393 -14.38 9.12 -6.54
C VAL A 393 -15.28 10.16 -5.89
N TYR A 394 -16.21 9.72 -5.04
CA TYR A 394 -17.15 10.62 -4.37
C TYR A 394 -16.71 10.87 -2.93
N ARG A 395 -16.49 12.14 -2.58
CA ARG A 395 -16.25 12.58 -1.21
C ARG A 395 -17.54 13.10 -0.57
N SER A 396 -17.93 12.53 0.56
CA SER A 396 -18.98 13.06 1.43
C SER A 396 -18.40 13.61 2.73
N TYR A 397 -18.92 14.77 3.16
CA TYR A 397 -18.53 15.46 4.38
C TYR A 397 -19.60 15.29 5.46
N CYS A 398 -19.29 14.55 6.52
CA CYS A 398 -20.15 14.31 7.68
C CYS A 398 -19.60 15.08 8.88
N GLY A 399 -19.69 16.41 8.81
CA GLY A 399 -18.98 17.32 9.70
C GLY A 399 -17.46 17.20 9.54
N ASP A 400 -16.78 16.81 10.62
CA ASP A 400 -15.32 16.58 10.62
C ASP A 400 -14.90 15.22 10.07
N LEU A 401 -15.83 14.32 9.74
CA LEU A 401 -15.54 13.01 9.20
C LEU A 401 -15.83 12.97 7.70
N TRP A 402 -14.86 12.57 6.89
CA TRP A 402 -15.03 12.49 5.44
C TRP A 402 -14.92 11.03 4.98
N PHE A 403 -15.73 10.67 3.99
CA PHE A 403 -15.69 9.36 3.34
C PHE A 403 -15.45 9.53 1.85
N ASP A 404 -14.45 8.84 1.32
CA ASP A 404 -14.19 8.74 -0.11
C ASP A 404 -14.60 7.37 -0.60
N ILE A 405 -15.60 7.34 -1.47
CA ILE A 405 -16.19 6.11 -2.02
C ILE A 405 -15.82 6.02 -3.51
N ASP A 406 -15.30 4.86 -3.91
CA ASP A 406 -15.06 4.55 -5.31
C ASP A 406 -16.39 4.43 -6.05
N GLY A 407 -16.65 5.31 -7.02
CA GLY A 407 -17.85 5.24 -7.85
C GLY A 407 -17.86 4.04 -8.79
N ALA A 408 -16.72 3.39 -9.03
CA ALA A 408 -16.65 2.23 -9.92
C ALA A 408 -17.24 0.96 -9.31
N ASP A 409 -17.05 0.74 -8.01
CA ASP A 409 -17.46 -0.50 -7.32
C ASP A 409 -17.88 -0.34 -5.86
N GLY A 410 -17.99 0.89 -5.37
CA GLY A 410 -18.48 1.19 -4.03
C GLY A 410 -17.51 0.87 -2.90
N HIS A 411 -16.24 0.55 -3.18
CA HIS A 411 -15.25 0.43 -2.12
C HIS A 411 -15.06 1.75 -1.38
N LEU A 412 -14.91 1.67 -0.05
CA LEU A 412 -14.40 2.79 0.73
C LEU A 412 -12.89 2.92 0.50
N LEU A 413 -12.47 4.00 -0.14
CA LEU A 413 -11.07 4.31 -0.38
C LEU A 413 -10.44 4.96 0.84
N GLN A 414 -11.15 5.89 1.49
CA GLN A 414 -10.64 6.62 2.64
C GLN A 414 -11.75 6.95 3.65
N ARG A 415 -11.42 6.84 4.94
CA ARG A 415 -12.17 7.44 6.06
C ARG A 415 -11.26 8.44 6.77
N LEU A 416 -11.58 9.71 6.65
CA LEU A 416 -10.74 10.82 7.10
C LEU A 416 -11.41 11.57 8.24
N ASP A 417 -11.01 11.28 9.48
CA ASP A 417 -11.27 12.17 10.61
C ASP A 417 -10.19 13.26 10.72
N SER A 418 -10.38 14.23 11.62
CA SER A 418 -9.44 15.34 11.84
C SER A 418 -8.02 14.87 12.18
N SER A 419 -7.91 13.78 12.95
CA SER A 419 -6.63 13.16 13.31
C SER A 419 -5.94 12.58 12.08
N ARG A 420 -6.65 11.81 11.25
CA ARG A 420 -6.10 11.22 10.03
C ARG A 420 -5.71 12.27 9.00
N ARG A 421 -6.48 13.36 8.90
CA ARG A 421 -6.13 14.52 8.06
C ARG A 421 -4.84 15.19 8.52
N ALA A 422 -4.67 15.39 9.83
CA ALA A 422 -3.43 15.93 10.38
C ALA A 422 -2.24 14.99 10.10
N TYR A 423 -2.43 13.67 10.25
CA TYR A 423 -1.39 12.68 9.98
C TYR A 423 -0.82 12.77 8.55
N ARG A 424 -1.65 13.01 7.53
CA ARG A 424 -1.20 13.24 6.14
C ARG A 424 -0.18 14.37 6.04
N TRP A 425 -0.30 15.41 6.85
CA TRP A 425 0.63 16.54 6.83
C TRP A 425 1.89 16.27 7.66
N PHE A 426 1.74 15.72 8.86
CA PHE A 426 2.87 15.44 9.74
C PHE A 426 3.76 14.28 9.29
N TYR A 427 3.19 13.32 8.57
CA TYR A 427 3.94 12.20 8.00
C TYR A 427 4.07 12.33 6.48
N GLY A 428 2.97 12.21 5.73
CA GLY A 428 2.99 12.16 4.25
C GLY A 428 3.76 13.33 3.64
N ALA A 429 3.37 14.56 3.99
CA ALA A 429 4.02 15.78 3.49
C ALA A 429 5.47 15.88 3.91
N LEU A 430 5.75 15.75 5.20
CA LEU A 430 7.07 16.02 5.74
C LEU A 430 8.10 14.96 5.35
N HIS A 431 7.73 13.68 5.32
CA HIS A 431 8.67 12.58 5.09
C HIS A 431 8.84 12.24 3.62
N THR A 432 7.81 12.47 2.79
CA THR A 432 7.87 12.14 1.36
C THR A 432 7.92 13.39 0.47
N LEU A 433 7.85 14.59 1.04
CA LEU A 433 7.68 15.85 0.30
C LEU A 433 6.48 15.83 -0.66
N ASP A 434 5.39 15.11 -0.33
CA ASP A 434 4.16 15.06 -1.13
C ASP A 434 3.28 16.33 -1.05
N PHE A 435 3.91 17.49 -0.82
CA PHE A 435 3.21 18.77 -0.87
C PHE A 435 2.63 18.99 -2.27
N PRO A 436 1.37 19.45 -2.43
CA PRO A 436 0.73 19.59 -3.74
C PRO A 436 1.58 20.35 -4.77
N VAL A 437 2.25 21.42 -4.34
CA VAL A 437 3.14 22.23 -5.20
C VAL A 437 4.35 21.45 -5.72
N LEU A 438 4.86 20.49 -4.94
CA LEU A 438 5.99 19.64 -5.29
C LEU A 438 5.55 18.41 -6.09
N VAL A 439 4.38 17.84 -5.77
CA VAL A 439 3.78 16.75 -6.56
C VAL A 439 3.50 17.20 -7.99
N ALA A 440 3.02 18.43 -8.16
CA ALA A 440 2.85 19.04 -9.48
C ALA A 440 4.17 19.32 -10.23
N ARG A 441 5.33 19.18 -9.56
CA ARG A 441 6.67 19.44 -10.09
C ARG A 441 7.63 18.30 -9.74
N PRO A 442 7.44 17.10 -10.31
CA PRO A 442 8.15 15.89 -9.87
C PRO A 442 9.67 16.03 -9.89
N LEU A 443 10.25 16.64 -10.93
CA LEU A 443 11.71 16.85 -11.01
C LEU A 443 12.25 17.76 -9.89
N LEU A 444 11.49 18.79 -9.49
CA LEU A 444 11.86 19.64 -8.37
C LEU A 444 11.79 18.87 -7.06
N ARG A 445 10.74 18.06 -6.87
CA ARG A 445 10.58 17.20 -5.70
C ARG A 445 11.73 16.21 -5.60
N ASP A 446 12.07 15.54 -6.69
CA ASP A 446 13.17 14.56 -6.74
C ASP A 446 14.50 15.23 -6.38
N GLY A 447 14.80 16.38 -6.97
CA GLY A 447 16.00 17.16 -6.65
C GLY A 447 16.06 17.58 -5.17
N LEU A 448 14.94 17.98 -4.58
CA LEU A 448 14.85 18.34 -3.17
C LEU A 448 15.05 17.12 -2.25
N VAL A 449 14.37 16.00 -2.53
CA VAL A 449 14.51 14.75 -1.76
C VAL A 449 15.98 14.31 -1.77
N VAL A 450 16.57 14.20 -2.97
CA VAL A 450 17.97 13.77 -3.13
C VAL A 450 18.93 14.74 -2.44
N GLY A 451 18.76 16.04 -2.65
CA GLY A 451 19.63 17.06 -2.05
C GLY A 451 19.58 17.08 -0.53
N LEU A 452 18.37 16.99 0.05
CA LEU A 452 18.19 16.96 1.49
C LEU A 452 18.70 15.65 2.12
N CYS A 453 18.41 14.50 1.51
CA CYS A 453 18.95 13.22 1.97
C CYS A 453 20.48 13.17 1.84
N ALA A 454 21.07 13.72 0.78
CA ALA A 454 22.52 13.83 0.63
C ALA A 454 23.13 14.71 1.73
N LEU A 455 22.50 15.83 2.06
CA LEU A 455 22.91 16.67 3.19
C LEU A 455 22.85 15.91 4.52
N GLY A 456 21.76 15.18 4.79
CA GLY A 456 21.60 14.33 5.97
C GLY A 456 22.63 13.19 6.02
N PHE A 457 22.94 12.59 4.89
CA PHE A 457 23.98 11.56 4.76
C PHE A 457 25.36 12.12 5.10
N LEU A 458 25.76 13.24 4.49
CA LEU A 458 27.03 13.91 4.76
C LEU A 458 27.13 14.34 6.24
N PHE A 459 26.06 14.87 6.81
CA PHE A 459 25.97 15.15 8.24
C PHE A 459 26.24 13.89 9.07
N SER A 460 25.63 12.76 8.71
CA SER A 460 25.80 11.49 9.42
C SER A 460 27.25 10.97 9.34
N ILE A 461 27.92 11.12 8.18
CA ILE A 461 29.35 10.78 8.01
C ILE A 461 30.25 11.54 9.00
N THR A 462 29.95 12.82 9.26
CA THR A 462 30.74 13.57 10.27
C THR A 462 30.61 12.96 11.67
N GLY A 463 29.41 12.46 12.03
CA GLY A 463 29.16 11.75 13.28
C GLY A 463 29.88 10.40 13.36
N ILE A 464 29.90 9.66 12.24
CA ILE A 464 30.63 8.38 12.13
C ILE A 464 32.13 8.62 12.33
N ALA A 465 32.72 9.63 11.67
CA ALA A 465 34.14 9.94 11.80
C ALA A 465 34.53 10.30 13.25
N ILE A 466 33.69 11.08 13.94
CA ILE A 466 33.87 11.41 15.36
C ILE A 466 33.75 10.15 16.23
N GLY A 467 32.71 9.34 16.02
CA GLY A 467 32.46 8.13 16.78
C GLY A 467 33.57 7.10 16.63
N TRP A 468 34.03 6.86 15.39
CA TRP A 468 35.14 5.97 15.08
C TRP A 468 36.42 6.37 15.81
N ARG A 469 36.83 7.65 15.72
CA ARG A 469 38.01 8.16 16.42
C ARG A 469 37.91 7.97 17.93
N ARG A 470 36.70 8.13 18.49
CA ARG A 470 36.46 7.91 19.92
C ARG A 470 36.61 6.45 20.30
N LEU A 471 36.04 5.52 19.54
CA LEU A 471 36.13 4.08 19.80
C LEU A 471 37.58 3.57 19.69
N VAL A 472 38.33 4.06 18.71
CA VAL A 472 39.75 3.73 18.55
C VAL A 472 40.58 4.27 19.71
N ALA A 473 40.33 5.50 20.17
CA ALA A 473 41.07 6.08 21.30
C ALA A 473 40.72 5.48 22.68
N MET A 474 39.71 4.62 22.76
CA MET A 474 39.38 3.86 23.99
C MET A 474 39.99 2.46 24.00
N ARG A 475 40.57 2.02 22.88
CA ARG A 475 41.47 0.87 22.80
C ARG A 475 42.89 1.33 23.10
#